data_AF-A0A6C7E505-F1
#
_entry.id   AF-A0A6C7E505-F1
#
_cell.length_a   1.000
_cell.length_b   1.000
_cell.length_c   1.000
_cell.angle_alpha   90.00
_cell.angle_beta   90.00
_cell.angle_gamma   90.00
#
_symmetry.space_group_name_H-M   'P 1'
#
loop_
_entity.id
_entity.type
_entity.pdbx_description
1 polymer ?
#
loop_
_entity_poly.entity_id
_entity_poly.type
_entity_poly.pdbx_seq_one_letter_code
_entity_poly.pdbx_strand_id
1 'polypeptide(L)'
;MKERDDDQLRGVAMAAFDSFERSVTDADTEQALASVRDRIAVGDAESLPPLPVDDLAARRDRRATAWMIGAAASVVALLIGGLVVVNGRSDDTRTAVGDSLPPASSLDAPASPVVTTIAATTTVEQTAPAASTTVVPTTTPSVGVDGEDESTTTVLPTTTAVLPTTTVVPTTTVAPASVDPARLAIPRNCVEVNVCTQLDSTEDGRIVAFDPTDNTLRTYTTLGDALLAEVQVDQEFADPYPDSEIGAAVVVEHVGPDDVAYLSYFAVGAGDVMRDLIAVALSGPSAGSVVERWQGLDGSGDSDLVPTRTGLAVVGCCGPDLTRPSADATVLGYVDRNGSPIESDAPVFRLDLGDAGNELVRIDSSGDETEFRLPTVASFPRGMPWLAAAADGGAVMSIYSMQFGRSFVVDFETDWPQYGIDPADVYLLDEGAEIWLIEPAGTVVVADGDGFVRRSLEQVGTGGWPGQPEVDIDAGTSSAPGLNDHIAANQPRWAVDPILLGLQLSPWSGPNERVDIQFDEATSELTITTSGLLDDSTESTQLVIRLERDVGDGLWRFVSGTYGWRCQPGRGHQDYSVEFCI
;
A
#
# COMPACT_ATOMS: atom_id res chain seq x y z
N MET A 1 -17.18 10.43 33.34
CA MET A 1 -17.40 11.80 32.84
C MET A 1 -16.22 12.74 33.08
N LYS A 2 -15.18 12.36 33.85
CA LYS A 2 -13.99 13.21 34.05
C LYS A 2 -12.73 12.73 33.30
N GLU A 3 -12.65 11.44 32.95
CA GLU A 3 -11.59 10.88 32.09
C GLU A 3 -11.80 11.21 30.60
N ARG A 4 -13.05 11.32 30.13
CA ARG A 4 -13.36 11.61 28.72
C ARG A 4 -12.95 13.03 28.28
N ASP A 5 -12.88 13.97 29.23
CA ASP A 5 -12.47 15.35 28.97
C ASP A 5 -10.94 15.48 28.89
N ASP A 6 -10.18 14.62 29.57
CA ASP A 6 -8.71 14.64 29.55
C ASP A 6 -8.14 14.07 28.23
N ASP A 7 -8.79 13.04 27.67
CA ASP A 7 -8.41 12.47 26.36
C ASP A 7 -8.75 13.41 25.20
N GLN A 8 -9.89 14.12 25.27
CA GLN A 8 -10.26 15.15 24.29
C GLN A 8 -9.32 16.36 24.34
N LEU A 9 -8.93 16.81 25.53
CA LEU A 9 -7.95 17.90 25.68
C LEU A 9 -6.56 17.49 25.21
N ARG A 10 -6.17 16.22 25.37
CA ARG A 10 -4.92 15.68 24.80
C ARG A 10 -4.96 15.64 23.27
N GLY A 11 -6.06 15.19 22.67
CA GLY A 11 -6.22 15.18 21.21
C GLY A 11 -6.14 16.58 20.59
N VAL A 12 -6.84 17.55 21.18
CA VAL A 12 -6.79 18.97 20.74
C VAL A 12 -5.39 19.57 20.95
N ALA A 13 -4.73 19.26 22.06
CA ALA A 13 -3.37 19.74 22.32
C ALA A 13 -2.35 19.13 21.35
N MET A 14 -2.49 17.86 20.97
CA MET A 14 -1.61 17.19 20.00
C MET A 14 -1.85 17.69 18.57
N ALA A 15 -3.10 17.85 18.13
CA ALA A 15 -3.42 18.43 16.83
C ALA A 15 -2.94 19.89 16.70
N ALA A 16 -3.03 20.66 17.79
CA ALA A 16 -2.50 22.02 17.82
C ALA A 16 -0.96 22.07 17.87
N PHE A 17 -0.30 21.08 18.49
CA PHE A 17 1.16 20.97 18.50
C PHE A 17 1.69 20.55 17.13
N ASP A 18 1.05 19.57 16.49
CA ASP A 18 1.41 19.07 15.16
C ASP A 18 1.24 20.14 14.08
N SER A 19 0.11 20.88 14.10
CA SER A 19 -0.08 22.04 13.21
C SER A 19 0.91 23.18 13.46
N PHE A 20 1.46 23.30 14.68
CA PHE A 20 2.43 24.33 15.03
C PHE A 20 3.87 23.93 14.71
N GLU A 21 4.24 22.64 14.86
CA GLU A 21 5.54 22.12 14.44
C GLU A 21 5.66 22.05 12.91
N ARG A 22 4.58 21.73 12.18
CA ARG A 22 4.59 21.68 10.70
C ARG A 22 4.69 23.06 10.02
N SER A 23 4.57 24.17 10.74
CA SER A 23 4.56 25.53 10.16
C SER A 23 5.69 26.46 10.60
N VAL A 24 6.55 26.03 11.53
CA VAL A 24 7.71 26.81 11.97
C VAL A 24 8.95 26.28 11.27
N THR A 25 9.46 27.06 10.32
CA THR A 25 10.73 26.70 9.65
C THR A 25 11.92 27.00 10.57
N ASP A 26 13.07 26.37 10.30
CA ASP A 26 14.34 26.75 10.95
C ASP A 26 14.65 28.25 10.81
N ALA A 27 14.21 28.86 9.71
CA ALA A 27 14.33 30.30 9.46
C ALA A 27 13.45 31.13 10.43
N ASP A 28 12.23 30.68 10.73
CA ASP A 28 11.33 31.34 11.68
C ASP A 28 11.89 31.25 13.11
N THR A 29 12.47 30.10 13.46
CA THR A 29 13.13 29.88 14.75
C THR A 29 14.37 30.76 14.91
N GLU A 30 15.25 30.82 13.90
CA GLU A 30 16.41 31.71 13.92
C GLU A 30 16.00 33.19 13.89
N GLN A 31 14.94 33.55 13.18
CA GLN A 31 14.40 34.92 13.18
C GLN A 31 13.84 35.32 14.56
N ALA A 32 13.14 34.41 15.23
CA ALA A 32 12.66 34.62 16.60
C ALA A 32 13.82 34.77 17.60
N LEU A 33 14.84 33.91 17.49
CA LEU A 33 16.05 33.97 18.33
C LEU A 33 16.86 35.25 18.06
N ALA A 34 16.98 35.68 16.80
CA ALA A 34 17.62 36.94 16.43
C ALA A 34 16.87 38.15 17.03
N SER A 35 15.54 38.14 16.97
CA SER A 35 14.70 39.18 17.59
C SER A 35 14.89 39.27 19.11
N VAL A 36 14.99 38.13 19.80
CA VAL A 36 15.28 38.10 21.24
C VAL A 36 16.69 38.59 21.55
N ARG A 37 17.71 38.18 20.76
CA ARG A 37 19.10 38.63 20.92
C ARG A 37 19.23 40.15 20.72
N ASP A 38 18.55 40.71 19.71
CA ASP A 38 18.54 42.15 19.45
C ASP A 38 17.87 42.93 20.59
N ARG A 39 16.76 42.45 21.13
CA ARG A 39 16.09 43.09 22.28
C ARG A 39 16.95 43.06 23.54
N ILE A 40 17.71 41.98 23.76
CA ILE A 40 18.69 41.88 24.85
C ILE A 40 19.84 42.86 24.61
N ALA A 41 20.35 42.98 23.39
CA ALA A 41 21.47 43.86 23.04
C ALA A 41 21.13 45.36 23.21
N VAL A 42 19.87 45.74 23.02
CA VAL A 42 19.39 47.12 23.17
C VAL A 42 19.01 47.46 24.64
N GLY A 43 19.09 46.48 25.55
CA GLY A 43 18.82 46.69 26.98
C GLY A 43 17.33 46.83 27.33
N ASP A 44 16.44 46.36 26.44
CA ASP A 44 14.99 46.56 26.52
C ASP A 44 14.26 45.45 27.31
N ALA A 45 14.95 44.86 28.28
CA ALA A 45 14.47 43.74 29.09
C ALA A 45 13.40 44.13 30.13
N GLU A 46 13.20 45.43 30.36
CA GLU A 46 12.25 45.95 31.37
C GLU A 46 10.81 46.12 30.86
N SER A 47 10.53 45.83 29.58
CA SER A 47 9.20 46.02 28.97
C SER A 47 8.34 44.76 28.80
N LEU A 48 8.72 43.63 29.39
CA LEU A 48 7.88 42.43 29.36
C LEU A 48 6.67 42.60 30.31
N PRO A 49 5.43 42.31 29.85
CA PRO A 49 4.29 42.25 30.76
C PRO A 49 4.53 41.16 31.82
N PRO A 50 4.15 41.39 33.09
CA PRO A 50 4.36 40.40 34.14
C PRO A 50 3.57 39.12 33.81
N LEU A 51 4.27 37.99 33.81
CA LEU A 51 3.63 36.67 33.81
C LEU A 51 2.74 36.56 35.06
N PRO A 52 1.52 36.00 34.97
CA PRO A 52 0.64 35.82 36.12
C PRO A 52 1.14 34.62 36.94
N VAL A 53 2.15 34.84 37.79
CA VAL A 53 2.69 33.81 38.69
C VAL A 53 1.99 33.80 40.05
N ASP A 54 1.05 34.72 40.30
CA ASP A 54 0.43 34.88 41.62
C ASP A 54 -0.78 33.96 41.93
N ASP A 55 -1.28 33.15 40.98
CA ASP A 55 -2.42 32.23 41.25
C ASP A 55 -2.01 30.75 41.52
N LEU A 56 -0.73 30.40 41.35
CA LEU A 56 -0.23 29.04 41.63
C LEU A 56 0.32 28.87 43.06
N ALA A 57 0.71 29.96 43.73
CA ALA A 57 1.13 29.93 45.13
C ALA A 57 -0.08 29.88 46.10
N ALA A 58 -1.24 30.41 45.71
CA ALA A 58 -2.45 30.45 46.54
C ALA A 58 -3.24 29.12 46.59
N ARG A 59 -2.98 28.18 45.67
CA ARG A 59 -3.65 26.86 45.64
C ARG A 59 -2.86 25.73 46.29
N ARG A 60 -1.58 25.96 46.62
CA ARG A 60 -0.70 24.92 47.19
C ARG A 60 -0.79 24.78 48.72
N ASP A 61 -1.53 25.66 49.40
CA ASP A 61 -1.49 25.79 50.86
C ASP A 61 -2.82 25.45 51.59
N ARG A 62 -3.73 24.67 50.97
CA ARG A 62 -5.02 24.30 51.60
C ARG A 62 -5.33 22.81 51.74
N ARG A 63 -4.39 21.90 51.54
CA ARG A 63 -4.60 20.46 51.84
C ARG A 63 -3.36 19.77 52.40
N ALA A 64 -2.91 20.21 53.57
CA ALA A 64 -1.99 19.42 54.40
C ALA A 64 -2.12 19.77 55.89
N THR A 65 -3.24 19.41 56.53
CA THR A 65 -3.24 19.09 57.97
C THR A 65 -4.43 18.19 58.33
N ALA A 66 -4.35 16.90 58.01
CA ALA A 66 -5.02 15.87 58.81
C ALA A 66 -4.37 14.50 58.55
N TRP A 67 -3.57 14.10 59.53
CA TRP A 67 -3.36 12.70 59.95
C TRP A 67 -2.46 11.78 59.11
N MET A 68 -1.22 11.67 59.59
CA MET A 68 -0.44 10.44 59.58
C MET A 68 -1.18 9.29 60.30
N ILE A 69 -1.01 8.06 59.82
CA ILE A 69 -0.57 6.84 60.55
C ILE A 69 -0.64 5.66 59.57
N GLY A 70 0.47 4.95 59.36
CA GLY A 70 0.46 3.64 58.69
C GLY A 70 1.67 3.38 57.82
N ALA A 71 2.83 3.19 58.47
CA ALA A 71 4.12 2.96 57.84
C ALA A 71 4.23 1.64 57.06
N ALA A 72 5.19 1.67 56.14
CA ALA A 72 5.86 0.56 55.48
C ALA A 72 6.02 -0.74 56.31
N ALA A 73 5.49 -1.82 55.74
CA ALA A 73 5.92 -3.23 55.81
C ALA A 73 4.94 -3.97 54.87
N SER A 74 5.29 -4.68 53.78
CA SER A 74 6.35 -5.66 53.65
C SER A 74 6.62 -5.96 52.17
N VAL A 75 7.90 -6.20 51.88
CA VAL A 75 8.46 -6.85 50.70
C VAL A 75 8.10 -8.34 50.69
N VAL A 76 7.82 -8.90 49.51
CA VAL A 76 7.84 -10.34 49.14
C VAL A 76 6.88 -11.26 49.90
N ALA A 77 5.75 -11.61 49.25
CA ALA A 77 5.22 -12.97 49.22
C ALA A 77 4.05 -13.11 48.22
N LEU A 78 4.23 -14.04 47.28
CA LEU A 78 3.20 -14.90 46.68
C LEU A 78 2.39 -14.39 45.47
N LEU A 79 2.95 -14.69 44.29
CA LEU A 79 2.28 -15.51 43.28
C LEU A 79 1.35 -16.56 43.92
N ILE A 80 0.10 -16.66 43.45
CA ILE A 80 -0.70 -17.89 43.26
C ILE A 80 -2.08 -17.45 42.76
N GLY A 81 -2.40 -17.83 41.51
CA GLY A 81 -3.74 -18.22 41.05
C GLY A 81 -4.80 -17.13 40.95
N GLY A 82 -5.20 -16.79 39.72
CA GLY A 82 -6.44 -16.04 39.54
C GLY A 82 -6.74 -15.58 38.14
N LEU A 83 -6.93 -16.54 37.24
CA LEU A 83 -7.73 -16.43 36.02
C LEU A 83 -8.95 -15.49 36.21
N VAL A 84 -9.08 -14.43 35.43
CA VAL A 84 -10.36 -13.72 35.24
C VAL A 84 -10.75 -13.84 33.77
N VAL A 85 -11.58 -14.84 33.50
CA VAL A 85 -12.39 -14.92 32.29
C VAL A 85 -13.57 -13.96 32.48
N VAL A 86 -13.68 -12.94 31.63
CA VAL A 86 -14.94 -12.21 31.46
C VAL A 86 -15.65 -12.81 30.25
N ASN A 87 -16.57 -13.73 30.54
CA ASN A 87 -17.57 -14.20 29.60
C ASN A 87 -18.78 -13.26 29.71
N GLY A 88 -19.09 -12.53 28.63
CA GLY A 88 -20.30 -11.71 28.52
C GLY A 88 -21.12 -12.17 27.32
N ARG A 89 -22.13 -13.00 27.57
CA ARG A 89 -23.12 -13.47 26.59
C ARG A 89 -24.51 -12.88 26.92
N SER A 90 -25.22 -12.60 25.83
CA SER A 90 -26.69 -12.52 25.62
C SER A 90 -27.42 -11.20 25.86
N ASP A 91 -27.99 -10.73 24.74
CA ASP A 91 -29.41 -10.47 24.50
C ASP A 91 -30.11 -9.39 25.33
N ASP A 92 -30.48 -8.30 24.64
CA ASP A 92 -31.86 -7.83 24.72
C ASP A 92 -32.28 -7.08 23.44
N THR A 93 -33.03 -7.78 22.60
CA THR A 93 -33.87 -7.24 21.54
C THR A 93 -35.02 -6.44 22.15
N ARG A 94 -35.22 -5.17 21.74
CA ARG A 94 -36.51 -4.49 21.86
C ARG A 94 -36.98 -3.98 20.51
N THR A 95 -37.99 -4.67 20.02
CA THR A 95 -38.93 -4.26 18.99
C THR A 95 -39.79 -3.10 19.52
N ALA A 96 -39.92 -2.02 18.74
CA ALA A 96 -41.03 -1.08 18.88
C ALA A 96 -41.75 -1.00 17.53
N VAL A 97 -43.05 -1.32 17.58
CA VAL A 97 -44.02 -1.26 16.49
C VAL A 97 -44.81 0.04 16.64
N GLY A 98 -45.02 0.71 15.51
CA GLY A 98 -46.24 1.45 15.19
C GLY A 98 -46.25 2.94 15.50
N ASP A 99 -46.32 3.77 14.46
CA ASP A 99 -47.62 4.36 14.10
C ASP A 99 -47.62 4.90 12.67
N SER A 100 -48.83 4.95 12.12
CA SER A 100 -49.12 5.05 10.69
C SER A 100 -50.07 6.23 10.38
N LEU A 101 -49.86 6.87 9.22
CA LEU A 101 -50.84 7.57 8.33
C LEU A 101 -51.12 9.09 8.56
N PRO A 102 -51.70 9.85 7.58
CA PRO A 102 -51.07 10.44 6.38
C PRO A 102 -51.56 11.93 6.16
N PRO A 103 -51.86 12.44 4.93
CA PRO A 103 -51.00 13.22 4.05
C PRO A 103 -51.50 14.67 3.79
N ALA A 104 -50.65 15.53 3.22
CA ALA A 104 -51.01 16.75 2.46
C ALA A 104 -49.71 17.41 1.96
N SER A 105 -49.57 18.11 0.83
CA SER A 105 -50.34 18.31 -0.40
C SER A 105 -49.38 19.04 -1.35
N SER A 106 -49.52 18.76 -2.65
CA SER A 106 -48.97 19.46 -3.81
C SER A 106 -48.87 20.99 -3.69
N LEU A 107 -47.80 21.57 -4.24
CA LEU A 107 -47.82 22.87 -4.93
C LEU A 107 -46.78 22.88 -6.07
N ASP A 108 -47.30 22.77 -7.29
CA ASP A 108 -46.62 23.13 -8.53
C ASP A 108 -46.51 24.67 -8.67
N ALA A 109 -45.34 25.16 -9.10
CA ALA A 109 -45.23 26.29 -10.03
C ALA A 109 -43.83 26.28 -10.70
N PRO A 110 -43.75 26.39 -12.04
CA PRO A 110 -42.49 26.29 -12.77
C PRO A 110 -41.73 27.63 -12.83
N ALA A 111 -40.44 27.62 -12.50
CA ALA A 111 -39.53 28.71 -12.85
C ALA A 111 -39.03 28.54 -14.30
N SER A 112 -39.13 29.62 -15.07
CA SER A 112 -38.66 29.69 -16.45
C SER A 112 -37.12 29.66 -16.53
N PRO A 113 -36.53 29.12 -17.61
CA PRO A 113 -35.07 29.03 -17.74
C PRO A 113 -34.42 30.38 -18.05
N VAL A 114 -33.38 30.72 -17.30
CA VAL A 114 -32.42 31.76 -17.65
C VAL A 114 -31.48 31.18 -18.71
N VAL A 115 -31.53 31.76 -19.91
CA VAL A 115 -30.62 31.45 -21.01
C VAL A 115 -29.31 32.20 -20.77
N THR A 116 -28.26 31.47 -20.40
CA THR A 116 -26.89 32.00 -20.38
C THR A 116 -26.20 31.62 -21.68
N THR A 117 -25.99 32.60 -22.54
CA THR A 117 -25.25 32.47 -23.79
C THR A 117 -23.76 32.36 -23.50
N ILE A 118 -23.17 31.18 -23.68
CA ILE A 118 -21.71 30.97 -23.61
C ILE A 118 -21.10 31.25 -24.99
N ALA A 119 -20.10 32.12 -25.03
CA ALA A 119 -19.35 32.45 -26.23
C ALA A 119 -18.47 31.27 -26.68
N ALA A 120 -18.46 31.00 -27.98
CA ALA A 120 -17.69 29.93 -28.60
C ALA A 120 -16.17 30.16 -28.47
N THR A 121 -15.46 29.18 -27.93
CA THR A 121 -13.99 29.12 -27.94
C THR A 121 -13.55 28.49 -29.25
N THR A 122 -12.84 29.26 -30.07
CA THR A 122 -12.22 28.82 -31.33
C THR A 122 -11.06 27.86 -31.03
N THR A 123 -11.17 26.62 -31.50
CA THR A 123 -10.09 25.64 -31.54
C THR A 123 -9.08 26.03 -32.63
N VAL A 124 -7.81 26.25 -32.27
CA VAL A 124 -6.71 26.40 -33.22
C VAL A 124 -6.08 25.02 -33.42
N GLU A 125 -6.25 24.47 -34.62
CA GLU A 125 -5.64 23.22 -35.07
C GLU A 125 -4.13 23.44 -35.28
N GLN A 126 -3.30 22.84 -34.42
CA GLN A 126 -1.84 22.86 -34.55
C GLN A 126 -1.40 21.67 -35.40
N THR A 127 -1.04 21.92 -36.66
CA THR A 127 -0.47 20.93 -37.56
C THR A 127 0.98 20.62 -37.16
N ALA A 128 1.26 19.36 -36.81
CA ALA A 128 2.62 18.86 -36.57
C ALA A 128 3.41 18.72 -37.89
N PRO A 129 4.73 19.03 -37.92
CA PRO A 129 5.54 18.89 -39.13
C PRO A 129 5.99 17.44 -39.36
N ALA A 130 5.86 17.00 -40.60
CA ALA A 130 6.27 15.67 -41.07
C ALA A 130 7.80 15.47 -41.00
N ALA A 131 8.23 14.36 -40.39
CA ALA A 131 9.62 13.91 -40.38
C ALA A 131 10.05 13.42 -41.77
N SER A 132 11.13 13.99 -42.32
CA SER A 132 11.79 13.51 -43.54
C SER A 132 12.90 12.53 -43.18
N THR A 133 12.75 11.26 -43.59
CA THR A 133 13.81 10.25 -43.52
C THR A 133 14.75 10.40 -44.72
N THR A 134 16.02 10.73 -44.44
CA THR A 134 17.10 10.72 -45.42
C THR A 134 17.82 9.37 -45.37
N VAL A 135 17.77 8.62 -46.47
CA VAL A 135 18.50 7.36 -46.62
C VAL A 135 19.93 7.65 -47.08
N VAL A 136 20.91 7.22 -46.29
CA VAL A 136 22.34 7.23 -46.65
C VAL A 136 22.72 5.84 -47.19
N PRO A 137 23.39 5.72 -48.35
CA PRO A 137 23.84 4.43 -48.85
C PRO A 137 25.19 4.03 -48.24
N THR A 138 25.26 2.81 -47.73
CA THR A 138 26.48 2.17 -47.23
C THR A 138 27.29 1.60 -48.39
N THR A 139 28.55 2.03 -48.54
CA THR A 139 29.53 1.44 -49.45
C THR A 139 30.41 0.43 -48.71
N THR A 140 30.38 -0.83 -49.14
CA THR A 140 31.32 -1.90 -48.73
C THR A 140 32.54 -1.91 -49.67
N PRO A 141 33.78 -2.02 -49.17
CA PRO A 141 34.94 -2.19 -50.03
C PRO A 141 35.17 -3.67 -50.39
N SER A 142 35.36 -3.91 -51.68
CA SER A 142 35.80 -5.18 -52.28
C SER A 142 37.31 -5.40 -52.09
N VAL A 143 37.70 -6.55 -51.55
CA VAL A 143 39.07 -7.07 -51.54
C VAL A 143 39.29 -7.89 -52.82
N GLY A 144 40.34 -7.53 -53.56
CA GLY A 144 40.77 -8.20 -54.79
C GLY A 144 41.50 -9.52 -54.52
N VAL A 145 41.35 -10.41 -55.49
CA VAL A 145 41.98 -11.72 -55.63
C VAL A 145 43.07 -11.64 -56.70
N ASP A 146 44.22 -12.22 -56.43
CA ASP A 146 45.13 -12.89 -57.38
C ASP A 146 45.49 -14.22 -56.69
N GLY A 147 45.53 -15.41 -57.26
CA GLY A 147 45.47 -15.94 -58.61
C GLY A 147 46.18 -17.31 -58.54
N GLU A 148 45.67 -18.33 -59.23
CA GLU A 148 46.42 -19.34 -60.01
C GLU A 148 45.60 -20.63 -60.29
N ASP A 149 45.71 -21.03 -61.55
CA ASP A 149 45.14 -22.17 -62.26
C ASP A 149 45.54 -23.54 -61.69
N GLU A 150 44.63 -24.52 -61.78
CA GLU A 150 44.89 -25.72 -62.59
C GLU A 150 43.59 -26.53 -62.83
N SER A 151 43.24 -26.66 -64.11
CA SER A 151 42.14 -27.50 -64.59
C SER A 151 42.56 -28.97 -64.71
N THR A 152 41.78 -29.88 -64.13
CA THR A 152 41.77 -31.29 -64.55
C THR A 152 40.34 -31.79 -64.77
N THR A 153 40.10 -32.19 -66.02
CA THR A 153 38.86 -32.72 -66.59
C THR A 153 38.59 -34.13 -66.09
N THR A 154 37.46 -34.37 -65.42
CA THR A 154 36.96 -35.72 -65.12
C THR A 154 35.57 -35.91 -65.72
N VAL A 155 35.45 -36.94 -66.56
CA VAL A 155 34.25 -37.35 -67.29
C VAL A 155 33.28 -38.06 -66.35
N LEU A 156 32.04 -37.58 -66.25
CA LEU A 156 30.94 -38.23 -65.53
C LEU A 156 30.15 -39.19 -66.44
N PRO A 157 29.85 -40.43 -66.02
CA PRO A 157 28.94 -41.30 -66.74
C PRO A 157 27.48 -40.91 -66.49
N THR A 158 26.67 -40.94 -67.55
CA THR A 158 25.22 -40.76 -67.49
C THR A 158 24.57 -42.04 -66.97
N THR A 159 24.03 -41.99 -65.76
CA THR A 159 23.19 -43.07 -65.21
C THR A 159 21.78 -42.54 -65.02
N THR A 160 20.83 -43.04 -65.81
CA THR A 160 19.39 -42.84 -65.61
C THR A 160 18.97 -43.64 -64.38
N ALA A 161 18.81 -42.96 -63.24
CA ALA A 161 18.28 -43.54 -62.01
C ALA A 161 16.81 -43.13 -61.84
N VAL A 162 15.98 -44.14 -61.59
CA VAL A 162 14.54 -44.08 -61.36
C VAL A 162 14.22 -43.13 -60.20
N LEU A 163 13.27 -42.21 -60.39
CA LEU A 163 12.79 -41.32 -59.32
C LEU A 163 12.18 -42.17 -58.18
N PRO A 164 12.69 -42.09 -56.94
CA PRO A 164 11.95 -42.57 -55.79
C PRO A 164 10.77 -41.61 -55.55
N THR A 165 9.57 -42.17 -55.44
CA THR A 165 8.39 -41.44 -54.97
C THR A 165 8.59 -41.15 -53.48
N THR A 166 9.13 -39.97 -53.16
CA THR A 166 9.28 -39.51 -51.78
C THR A 166 7.90 -39.10 -51.26
N THR A 167 7.32 -39.92 -50.38
CA THR A 167 6.19 -39.50 -49.55
C THR A 167 6.68 -38.38 -48.63
N VAL A 168 6.35 -37.14 -48.96
CA VAL A 168 6.61 -35.97 -48.12
C VAL A 168 5.69 -36.07 -46.90
N VAL A 169 6.23 -36.54 -45.78
CA VAL A 169 5.58 -36.37 -44.48
C VAL A 169 5.63 -34.88 -44.18
N PRO A 170 4.50 -34.19 -43.96
CA PRO A 170 4.52 -32.78 -43.59
C PRO A 170 5.35 -32.65 -42.31
N THR A 171 6.51 -32.00 -42.42
CA THR A 171 7.31 -31.66 -41.25
C THR A 171 6.62 -30.45 -40.65
N THR A 172 5.86 -30.66 -39.58
CA THR A 172 5.29 -29.57 -38.79
C THR A 172 6.47 -28.89 -38.09
N THR A 173 7.08 -27.90 -38.75
CA THR A 173 7.99 -26.98 -38.09
C THR A 173 7.13 -26.15 -37.14
N VAL A 174 7.06 -26.59 -35.88
CA VAL A 174 6.48 -25.80 -34.79
C VAL A 174 7.27 -24.51 -34.78
N ALA A 175 6.61 -23.39 -35.09
CA ALA A 175 7.23 -22.08 -34.92
C ALA A 175 7.75 -21.99 -33.48
N PRO A 176 8.98 -21.51 -33.24
CA PRO A 176 9.44 -21.30 -31.87
C PRO A 176 8.37 -20.48 -31.17
N ALA A 177 7.92 -20.97 -30.01
CA ALA A 177 6.97 -20.23 -29.19
C ALA A 177 7.51 -18.80 -29.05
N SER A 178 6.68 -17.81 -29.37
CA SER A 178 7.06 -16.41 -29.17
C SER A 178 7.38 -16.26 -27.69
N VAL A 179 8.67 -16.14 -27.36
CA VAL A 179 9.09 -15.89 -25.99
C VAL A 179 8.53 -14.53 -25.63
N ASP A 180 7.65 -14.48 -24.63
CA ASP A 180 7.17 -13.21 -24.08
C ASP A 180 8.42 -12.40 -23.67
N PRO A 181 8.69 -11.25 -24.29
CA PRO A 181 9.89 -10.46 -23.98
C PRO A 181 9.90 -9.98 -22.51
N ALA A 182 8.76 -10.04 -21.82
CA ALA A 182 8.65 -9.73 -20.40
C ALA A 182 8.94 -10.94 -19.50
N ARG A 183 9.19 -12.14 -20.04
CA ARG A 183 9.49 -13.34 -19.25
C ARG A 183 10.89 -13.26 -18.64
N LEU A 184 10.97 -13.47 -17.34
CA LEU A 184 12.24 -13.48 -16.61
C LEU A 184 12.94 -14.83 -16.80
N ALA A 185 14.28 -14.83 -16.67
CA ALA A 185 15.10 -16.04 -16.67
C ALA A 185 15.06 -16.80 -15.33
N ILE A 186 14.11 -16.46 -14.45
CA ILE A 186 13.96 -17.01 -13.10
C ILE A 186 12.95 -18.16 -13.16
N PRO A 187 13.34 -19.39 -12.81
CA PRO A 187 12.42 -20.52 -12.73
C PRO A 187 11.52 -20.39 -11.50
N ARG A 188 10.26 -20.85 -11.62
CA ARG A 188 9.33 -20.99 -10.50
C ARG A 188 9.24 -22.46 -10.12
N ASN A 189 10.12 -22.86 -9.20
CA ASN A 189 10.19 -24.21 -8.68
C ASN A 189 9.39 -24.32 -7.39
N CYS A 190 8.57 -25.36 -7.27
CA CYS A 190 7.68 -25.54 -6.13
C CYS A 190 7.88 -26.92 -5.49
N VAL A 191 8.01 -26.95 -4.16
CA VAL A 191 7.98 -28.20 -3.38
C VAL A 191 6.55 -28.59 -3.04
N GLU A 192 5.67 -27.61 -2.85
CA GLU A 192 4.23 -27.77 -2.60
C GLU A 192 3.44 -26.67 -3.33
N VAL A 193 2.10 -26.76 -3.32
CA VAL A 193 1.22 -25.84 -4.08
C VAL A 193 1.47 -24.36 -3.74
N ASN A 194 1.83 -24.07 -2.50
CA ASN A 194 2.04 -22.70 -1.99
C ASN A 194 3.49 -22.42 -1.58
N VAL A 195 4.42 -23.31 -1.93
CA VAL A 195 5.82 -23.22 -1.49
C VAL A 195 6.68 -23.27 -2.74
N CYS A 196 6.77 -22.11 -3.37
CA CYS A 196 7.46 -21.90 -4.64
C CYS A 196 8.64 -20.95 -4.46
N THR A 197 9.41 -20.78 -5.52
CA THR A 197 10.49 -19.80 -5.59
C THR A 197 10.02 -18.42 -5.12
N GLN A 198 10.65 -17.89 -4.06
CA GLN A 198 10.33 -16.58 -3.49
C GLN A 198 11.27 -15.52 -4.09
N LEU A 199 10.78 -14.30 -4.28
CA LEU A 199 11.56 -13.20 -4.87
C LEU A 199 11.66 -12.02 -3.90
N ASP A 200 12.80 -11.35 -3.93
CA ASP A 200 12.99 -10.02 -3.36
C ASP A 200 14.04 -9.26 -4.19
N SER A 201 14.28 -7.99 -3.87
CA SER A 201 15.28 -7.15 -4.54
C SER A 201 16.32 -6.60 -3.56
N THR A 202 17.58 -6.60 -3.99
CA THR A 202 18.65 -5.82 -3.35
C THR A 202 18.41 -4.31 -3.50
N GLU A 203 19.07 -3.48 -2.68
CA GLU A 203 19.00 -2.01 -2.78
C GLU A 203 19.39 -1.44 -4.15
N ASP A 204 20.29 -2.11 -4.89
CA ASP A 204 20.68 -1.72 -6.25
C ASP A 204 19.77 -2.30 -7.35
N GLY A 205 18.65 -2.92 -6.97
CA GLY A 205 17.57 -3.39 -7.84
C GLY A 205 17.80 -4.76 -8.49
N ARG A 206 18.88 -5.48 -8.18
CA ARG A 206 19.04 -6.88 -8.60
C ARG A 206 17.98 -7.76 -7.95
N ILE A 207 17.49 -8.76 -8.67
CA ILE A 207 16.48 -9.69 -8.16
C ILE A 207 17.16 -10.88 -7.49
N VAL A 208 16.75 -11.21 -6.28
CA VAL A 208 17.16 -12.41 -5.55
C VAL A 208 16.00 -13.38 -5.55
N ALA A 209 16.25 -14.61 -5.97
CA ALA A 209 15.28 -15.70 -5.95
C ALA A 209 15.75 -16.80 -5.01
N PHE A 210 14.93 -17.16 -4.03
CA PHE A 210 15.14 -18.34 -3.20
C PHE A 210 14.36 -19.51 -3.78
N ASP A 211 15.07 -20.58 -4.15
CA ASP A 211 14.47 -21.82 -4.64
C ASP A 211 14.33 -22.83 -3.49
N PRO A 212 13.11 -23.17 -3.06
CA PRO A 212 12.89 -24.10 -1.95
C PRO A 212 13.17 -25.56 -2.33
N THR A 213 13.33 -25.90 -3.62
CA THR A 213 13.55 -27.29 -4.05
C THR A 213 14.99 -27.75 -3.82
N ASP A 214 15.94 -26.83 -3.88
CA ASP A 214 17.35 -27.08 -3.63
C ASP A 214 17.94 -26.18 -2.54
N ASN A 215 17.16 -25.32 -1.89
CA ASN A 215 17.58 -24.35 -0.86
C ASN A 215 18.70 -23.42 -1.34
N THR A 216 18.53 -22.85 -2.52
CA THR A 216 19.53 -22.00 -3.16
C THR A 216 19.01 -20.58 -3.33
N LEU A 217 19.84 -19.60 -2.97
CA LEU A 217 19.64 -18.20 -3.32
C LEU A 217 20.36 -17.89 -4.62
N ARG A 218 19.63 -17.31 -5.58
CA ARG A 218 20.15 -16.92 -6.89
C ARG A 218 19.95 -15.44 -7.10
N THR A 219 21.02 -14.72 -7.41
CA THR A 219 20.97 -13.30 -7.74
C THR A 219 21.01 -13.12 -9.24
N TYR A 220 20.06 -12.36 -9.78
CA TYR A 220 19.93 -12.02 -11.19
C TYR A 220 20.22 -10.54 -11.42
N THR A 221 20.35 -10.13 -12.67
CA THR A 221 20.36 -8.72 -13.07
C THR A 221 19.08 -8.01 -12.62
N THR A 222 19.09 -6.67 -12.68
CA THR A 222 17.91 -5.85 -12.41
C THR A 222 16.72 -6.17 -13.33
N LEU A 223 16.99 -6.65 -14.55
CA LEU A 223 15.97 -7.07 -15.50
C LEU A 223 15.53 -8.52 -15.29
N GLY A 224 16.20 -9.29 -14.43
CA GLY A 224 15.93 -10.72 -14.22
C GLY A 224 16.27 -11.60 -15.43
N ASP A 225 17.11 -11.12 -16.36
CA ASP A 225 17.41 -11.78 -17.63
C ASP A 225 18.69 -12.62 -17.61
N ALA A 226 19.56 -12.42 -16.63
CA ALA A 226 20.80 -13.17 -16.47
C ALA A 226 21.13 -13.47 -15.00
N LEU A 227 21.53 -14.71 -14.73
CA LEU A 227 22.05 -15.14 -13.43
C LEU A 227 23.45 -14.55 -13.19
N LEU A 228 23.65 -13.93 -12.03
CA LEU A 228 24.91 -13.31 -11.61
C LEU A 228 25.65 -14.15 -10.57
N ALA A 229 24.93 -14.68 -9.58
CA ALA A 229 25.49 -15.47 -8.49
C ALA A 229 24.50 -16.52 -8.01
N GLU A 230 25.03 -17.60 -7.44
CA GLU A 230 24.27 -18.69 -6.84
C GLU A 230 24.96 -19.11 -5.54
N VAL A 231 24.21 -19.18 -4.45
CA VAL A 231 24.71 -19.61 -3.13
C VAL A 231 23.76 -20.62 -2.52
N GLN A 232 24.33 -21.72 -2.05
CA GLN A 232 23.61 -22.76 -1.31
C GLN A 232 23.40 -22.27 0.13
N VAL A 233 22.16 -22.29 0.61
CA VAL A 233 21.87 -22.08 2.03
C VAL A 233 22.21 -23.37 2.78
N ASP A 234 22.84 -23.25 3.96
CA ASP A 234 23.36 -24.39 4.72
C ASP A 234 22.29 -25.49 4.95
N GLN A 235 22.71 -26.75 4.93
CA GLN A 235 21.82 -27.90 5.03
C GLN A 235 21.10 -28.02 6.38
N GLU A 236 21.54 -27.29 7.42
CA GLU A 236 20.79 -27.16 8.67
C GLU A 236 19.32 -26.73 8.43
N PHE A 237 19.07 -26.00 7.34
CA PHE A 237 17.76 -25.45 6.99
C PHE A 237 17.01 -26.26 5.92
N ALA A 238 17.58 -27.40 5.48
CA ALA A 238 17.09 -28.14 4.33
C ALA A 238 16.04 -29.23 4.65
N ASP A 239 15.73 -29.49 5.92
CA ASP A 239 14.77 -30.53 6.29
C ASP A 239 13.34 -29.94 6.28
N PRO A 240 12.50 -30.28 5.28
CA PRO A 240 11.14 -29.75 5.20
C PRO A 240 10.37 -30.19 6.43
N TYR A 241 9.68 -29.26 7.09
CA TYR A 241 8.83 -29.53 8.24
C TYR A 241 7.69 -30.47 7.79
N PRO A 242 7.70 -31.77 8.14
CA PRO A 242 6.88 -32.75 7.44
C PRO A 242 5.39 -32.72 7.83
N ASP A 243 5.03 -31.94 8.87
CA ASP A 243 3.69 -31.97 9.49
C ASP A 243 3.08 -30.56 9.76
N SER A 244 3.62 -29.46 9.22
CA SER A 244 3.04 -28.13 9.41
C SER A 244 2.14 -27.78 8.24
N GLU A 245 0.94 -27.29 8.54
CA GLU A 245 0.03 -26.69 7.55
C GLU A 245 0.63 -25.43 6.89
N ILE A 246 1.78 -24.94 7.36
CA ILE A 246 2.46 -23.71 6.92
C ILE A 246 3.33 -23.95 5.66
N GLY A 247 3.62 -25.20 5.28
CA GLY A 247 4.21 -25.59 3.98
C GLY A 247 5.67 -25.19 3.74
N ALA A 248 6.12 -24.00 4.15
CA ALA A 248 7.48 -23.52 3.92
C ALA A 248 8.35 -23.60 5.18
N ALA A 249 9.48 -24.30 5.11
CA ALA A 249 10.49 -24.29 6.17
C ALA A 249 11.29 -22.97 6.21
N VAL A 250 11.39 -22.27 5.08
CA VAL A 250 12.17 -21.05 4.89
C VAL A 250 11.36 -20.01 4.12
N VAL A 251 11.34 -18.77 4.61
CA VAL A 251 10.69 -17.61 3.98
C VAL A 251 11.72 -16.50 3.79
N VAL A 252 11.78 -15.90 2.60
CA VAL A 252 12.59 -14.70 2.35
C VAL A 252 11.82 -13.51 2.93
N GLU A 253 12.39 -12.87 3.93
CA GLU A 253 11.76 -11.70 4.58
C GLU A 253 12.24 -10.41 3.93
N HIS A 254 13.54 -10.32 3.65
CA HIS A 254 14.15 -9.14 3.05
C HIS A 254 15.56 -9.43 2.49
N VAL A 255 16.03 -8.64 1.53
CA VAL A 255 17.43 -8.54 1.11
C VAL A 255 17.94 -7.14 1.46
N GLY A 256 18.69 -7.07 2.56
CA GLY A 256 19.22 -5.83 3.11
C GLY A 256 20.52 -5.36 2.45
N PRO A 257 21.22 -4.41 3.08
CA PRO A 257 22.46 -3.84 2.54
C PRO A 257 23.59 -4.88 2.46
N ASP A 258 24.61 -4.55 1.67
CA ASP A 258 25.84 -5.33 1.50
C ASP A 258 25.64 -6.81 1.07
N ASP A 259 24.64 -7.08 0.22
CA ASP A 259 24.36 -8.42 -0.32
C ASP A 259 24.01 -9.45 0.77
N VAL A 260 23.13 -9.11 1.71
CA VAL A 260 22.71 -10.04 2.79
C VAL A 260 21.22 -10.33 2.71
N ALA A 261 20.86 -11.60 2.56
CA ALA A 261 19.47 -12.06 2.59
C ALA A 261 19.05 -12.46 4.02
N TYR A 262 17.88 -12.00 4.43
CA TYR A 262 17.25 -12.27 5.72
C TYR A 262 16.15 -13.30 5.52
N LEU A 263 16.32 -14.48 6.09
CA LEU A 263 15.42 -15.61 5.93
C LEU A 263 14.81 -16.01 7.26
N SER A 264 13.49 -16.12 7.32
CA SER A 264 12.80 -16.77 8.43
C SER A 264 12.88 -18.27 8.27
N TYR A 265 13.16 -18.97 9.37
CA TYR A 265 13.24 -20.43 9.44
C TYR A 265 12.38 -20.96 10.59
N PHE A 266 11.56 -21.98 10.32
CA PHE A 266 10.70 -22.64 11.31
C PHE A 266 11.33 -23.94 11.79
N ALA A 267 11.78 -23.98 13.05
CA ALA A 267 12.44 -25.15 13.60
C ALA A 267 11.49 -26.36 13.71
N VAL A 268 11.94 -27.51 13.24
CA VAL A 268 11.18 -28.77 13.28
C VAL A 268 10.77 -29.15 14.71
N GLY A 269 9.47 -29.35 14.94
CA GLY A 269 8.91 -29.80 16.22
C GLY A 269 8.67 -28.72 17.28
N ALA A 270 8.74 -27.44 16.92
CA ALA A 270 8.35 -26.35 17.81
C ALA A 270 6.84 -26.42 18.11
N GLY A 271 6.48 -26.56 19.40
CA GLY A 271 5.08 -26.70 19.84
C GLY A 271 4.29 -25.38 19.87
N ASP A 272 5.00 -24.26 19.79
CA ASP A 272 4.50 -22.94 19.42
C ASP A 272 5.26 -22.56 18.14
N VAL A 273 4.61 -21.88 17.22
CA VAL A 273 5.16 -21.41 15.94
C VAL A 273 6.17 -20.29 16.20
N MET A 274 7.30 -20.65 16.80
CA MET A 274 8.47 -19.78 16.92
C MET A 274 9.30 -19.93 15.66
N ARG A 275 9.81 -18.82 15.13
CA ARG A 275 10.75 -18.80 14.01
C ARG A 275 12.07 -18.18 14.43
N ASP A 276 13.13 -18.58 13.75
CA ASP A 276 14.41 -17.89 13.77
C ASP A 276 14.52 -17.00 12.53
N LEU A 277 15.24 -15.89 12.63
CA LEU A 277 15.70 -15.12 11.47
C LEU A 277 17.19 -15.36 11.30
N ILE A 278 17.64 -15.66 10.09
CA ILE A 278 19.06 -15.80 9.75
C ILE A 278 19.45 -14.78 8.67
N ALA A 279 20.63 -14.21 8.80
CA ALA A 279 21.26 -13.39 7.77
C ALA A 279 22.27 -14.23 6.99
N VAL A 280 22.12 -14.31 5.67
CA VAL A 280 22.97 -15.12 4.77
C VAL A 280 23.65 -14.21 3.74
N ALA A 281 24.98 -14.25 3.68
CA ALA A 281 25.71 -13.49 2.67
C ALA A 281 25.48 -14.06 1.26
N LEU A 282 25.14 -13.21 0.30
CA LEU A 282 24.90 -13.59 -1.10
C LEU A 282 26.16 -13.52 -1.95
N SER A 283 27.21 -12.81 -1.50
CA SER A 283 28.41 -12.60 -2.29
C SER A 283 29.69 -12.49 -1.43
N GLY A 284 30.85 -12.62 -2.09
CA GLY A 284 32.16 -12.56 -1.43
C GLY A 284 32.60 -13.88 -0.78
N PRO A 285 33.65 -13.86 0.07
CA PRO A 285 34.22 -15.07 0.67
C PRO A 285 33.29 -15.82 1.63
N SER A 286 32.29 -15.14 2.19
CA SER A 286 31.30 -15.70 3.12
C SER A 286 30.01 -16.14 2.43
N ALA A 287 29.93 -16.07 1.09
CA ALA A 287 28.74 -16.39 0.33
C ALA A 287 28.13 -17.77 0.72
N GLY A 288 26.83 -17.79 1.02
CA GLY A 288 26.08 -18.95 1.51
C GLY A 288 26.18 -19.21 3.02
N SER A 289 27.05 -18.49 3.73
CA SER A 289 27.21 -18.65 5.19
C SER A 289 26.22 -17.78 5.97
N VAL A 290 25.74 -18.31 7.09
CA VAL A 290 25.00 -17.52 8.09
C VAL A 290 25.96 -16.58 8.81
N VAL A 291 25.71 -15.28 8.72
CA VAL A 291 26.55 -14.24 9.32
C VAL A 291 25.96 -13.68 10.62
N GLU A 292 24.66 -13.85 10.85
CA GLU A 292 23.96 -13.49 12.09
C GLU A 292 22.67 -14.32 12.25
N ARG A 293 22.21 -14.51 13.50
CA ARG A 293 20.97 -15.28 13.80
C ARG A 293 20.23 -14.71 15.00
N TRP A 294 18.93 -14.45 14.81
CA TRP A 294 17.99 -14.07 15.86
C TRP A 294 17.05 -15.23 16.13
N GLN A 295 16.86 -15.57 17.41
CA GLN A 295 16.08 -16.75 17.82
C GLN A 295 14.84 -16.36 18.59
N GLY A 296 13.82 -17.22 18.48
CA GLY A 296 12.61 -17.10 19.28
C GLY A 296 11.75 -15.90 18.87
N LEU A 297 11.67 -15.63 17.57
CA LEU A 297 10.71 -14.69 17.02
C LEU A 297 9.33 -15.35 16.96
N ASP A 298 8.30 -14.51 17.01
CA ASP A 298 6.94 -14.95 16.73
C ASP A 298 6.82 -15.35 15.24
N GLY A 299 6.39 -16.58 15.02
CA GLY A 299 6.11 -17.19 13.71
C GLY A 299 4.64 -17.59 13.57
N SER A 300 3.75 -17.09 14.42
CA SER A 300 2.30 -17.31 14.32
C SER A 300 1.64 -16.67 13.10
N GLY A 301 2.37 -15.76 12.44
CA GLY A 301 1.82 -14.90 11.40
C GLY A 301 1.04 -13.71 11.97
N ASP A 302 1.14 -13.47 13.28
CA ASP A 302 0.60 -12.27 13.93
C ASP A 302 1.61 -11.11 13.93
N SER A 303 2.80 -11.30 13.38
CA SER A 303 3.83 -10.28 13.23
C SER A 303 4.54 -10.35 11.87
N ASP A 304 4.79 -9.16 11.33
CA ASP A 304 5.52 -8.90 10.09
C ASP A 304 6.92 -8.35 10.43
N LEU A 305 7.88 -8.58 9.53
CA LEU A 305 9.20 -7.96 9.58
C LEU A 305 9.26 -6.85 8.53
N VAL A 306 9.40 -5.60 8.99
CA VAL A 306 9.34 -4.42 8.13
C VAL A 306 10.73 -3.79 8.02
N PRO A 307 11.26 -3.59 6.80
CA PRO A 307 12.54 -2.90 6.61
C PRO A 307 12.55 -1.48 7.20
N THR A 308 13.58 -1.19 7.97
CA THR A 308 13.92 0.15 8.49
C THR A 308 15.39 0.43 8.21
N ARG A 309 15.85 1.66 8.52
CA ARG A 309 17.23 2.05 8.24
C ARG A 309 18.26 1.18 8.96
N THR A 310 17.94 0.76 10.19
CA THR A 310 18.89 0.06 11.06
C THR A 310 18.67 -1.45 11.08
N GLY A 311 17.61 -1.98 10.46
CA GLY A 311 17.27 -3.40 10.51
C GLY A 311 15.81 -3.70 10.18
N LEU A 312 15.36 -4.91 10.51
CA LEU A 312 13.97 -5.32 10.37
C LEU A 312 13.20 -5.06 11.67
N ALA A 313 12.21 -4.18 11.63
CA ALA A 313 11.33 -3.93 12.76
C ALA A 313 10.22 -4.98 12.84
N VAL A 314 9.97 -5.51 14.04
CA VAL A 314 8.87 -6.43 14.31
C VAL A 314 7.59 -5.62 14.48
N VAL A 315 6.63 -5.80 13.57
CA VAL A 315 5.35 -5.08 13.55
C VAL A 315 4.21 -6.08 13.74
N GLY A 316 3.28 -5.82 14.66
CA GLY A 316 2.10 -6.67 14.78
C GLY A 316 1.15 -6.50 13.59
N CYS A 317 0.75 -7.59 12.95
CA CYS A 317 -0.46 -7.58 12.13
C CYS A 317 -1.65 -7.48 13.10
N CYS A 318 -2.72 -6.74 12.91
CA CYS A 318 -3.88 -6.64 13.82
C CYS A 318 -3.61 -5.94 15.17
N GLY A 319 -2.41 -5.42 15.43
CA GLY A 319 -2.12 -4.63 16.62
C GLY A 319 -2.86 -3.27 16.63
N PRO A 320 -3.06 -2.67 17.82
CA PRO A 320 -3.67 -1.34 17.96
C PRO A 320 -2.73 -0.21 17.51
N ASP A 321 -1.53 -0.54 17.04
CA ASP A 321 -0.51 0.42 16.66
C ASP A 321 -1.02 1.24 15.48
N LEU A 322 -1.25 2.53 15.78
CA LEU A 322 -1.64 3.53 14.82
C LEU A 322 -0.46 3.93 13.92
N THR A 323 0.77 3.74 14.36
CA THR A 323 1.98 3.99 13.58
C THR A 323 2.77 2.71 13.43
N ARG A 324 3.10 2.32 12.19
CA ARG A 324 3.78 1.08 11.85
C ARG A 324 5.01 1.35 10.97
N PRO A 325 6.22 0.91 11.36
CA PRO A 325 6.57 0.39 12.69
C PRO A 325 6.38 1.45 13.78
N SER A 326 6.05 1.03 15.01
CA SER A 326 6.02 1.94 16.15
C SER A 326 7.44 2.41 16.50
N ALA A 327 7.56 3.60 17.11
CA ALA A 327 8.87 4.15 17.48
C ALA A 327 9.64 3.29 18.51
N ASP A 328 8.94 2.41 19.23
CA ASP A 328 9.49 1.45 20.20
C ASP A 328 9.51 0.00 19.69
N ALA A 329 9.22 -0.23 18.41
CA ALA A 329 9.28 -1.55 17.80
C ALA A 329 10.66 -2.19 18.00
N THR A 330 10.68 -3.50 18.23
CA THR A 330 11.93 -4.24 18.32
C THR A 330 12.57 -4.32 16.94
N VAL A 331 13.84 -3.91 16.81
CA VAL A 331 14.58 -3.95 15.55
C VAL A 331 15.65 -5.04 15.58
N LEU A 332 15.61 -5.90 14.57
CA LEU A 332 16.63 -6.92 14.28
C LEU A 332 17.66 -6.30 13.35
N GLY A 333 18.77 -5.83 13.93
CA GLY A 333 19.73 -4.96 13.25
C GLY A 333 20.37 -5.55 11.98
N TYR A 334 20.61 -4.73 10.97
CA TYR A 334 21.33 -5.18 9.78
C TYR A 334 22.79 -5.49 10.07
N VAL A 335 23.33 -6.43 9.30
CA VAL A 335 24.74 -6.84 9.34
C VAL A 335 25.28 -6.89 7.92
N ASP A 336 26.54 -6.55 7.75
CA ASP A 336 27.25 -6.71 6.49
C ASP A 336 27.54 -8.20 6.21
N ARG A 337 28.10 -8.51 5.03
CA ARG A 337 28.47 -9.88 4.63
C ARG A 337 29.49 -10.57 5.54
N ASN A 338 30.03 -9.87 6.53
CA ASN A 338 30.99 -10.36 7.52
C ASN A 338 30.40 -10.40 8.94
N GLY A 339 29.13 -10.05 9.14
CA GLY A 339 28.46 -10.02 10.44
C GLY A 339 28.69 -8.74 11.26
N SER A 340 29.23 -7.68 10.66
CA SER A 340 29.39 -6.39 11.33
C SER A 340 28.13 -5.54 11.18
N PRO A 341 27.65 -4.83 12.22
CA PRO A 341 26.47 -3.98 12.11
C PRO A 341 26.61 -2.92 11.01
N ILE A 342 25.54 -2.69 10.25
CA ILE A 342 25.46 -1.71 9.16
C ILE A 342 24.05 -1.07 9.12
N GLU A 343 23.90 0.02 8.39
CA GLU A 343 22.63 0.66 8.10
C GLU A 343 22.34 0.60 6.59
N SER A 344 21.06 0.62 6.25
CA SER A 344 20.57 0.69 4.87
C SER A 344 20.50 2.14 4.38
N ASP A 345 20.85 2.35 3.11
CA ASP A 345 20.67 3.65 2.43
C ASP A 345 19.35 3.68 1.62
N ALA A 346 18.57 2.60 1.63
CA ALA A 346 17.29 2.54 0.95
C ALA A 346 16.23 3.41 1.64
N PRO A 347 15.26 3.97 0.89
CA PRO A 347 14.09 4.57 1.49
C PRO A 347 13.32 3.56 2.33
N VAL A 348 12.76 4.03 3.45
CA VAL A 348 11.95 3.23 4.37
C VAL A 348 10.56 3.83 4.48
N PHE A 349 9.63 3.06 5.06
CA PHE A 349 8.24 3.47 5.16
C PHE A 349 7.74 3.46 6.59
N ARG A 350 6.91 4.46 6.90
CA ARG A 350 6.04 4.51 8.08
C ARG A 350 4.61 4.57 7.60
N LEU A 351 3.71 3.83 8.23
CA LEU A 351 2.29 3.83 7.96
C LEU A 351 1.56 4.36 9.19
N ASP A 352 0.87 5.48 9.03
CA ASP A 352 0.09 6.15 10.06
C ASP A 352 -1.40 5.93 9.80
N LEU A 353 -2.12 5.41 10.77
CA LEU A 353 -3.51 4.94 10.69
C LEU A 353 -4.36 5.63 11.76
N GLY A 354 -5.66 5.75 11.50
CA GLY A 354 -6.62 6.33 12.45
C GLY A 354 -6.19 7.74 12.88
N ASP A 355 -5.98 7.92 14.19
CA ASP A 355 -5.65 9.23 14.77
C ASP A 355 -4.26 9.71 14.37
N ALA A 356 -3.41 8.82 13.86
CA ALA A 356 -2.06 9.17 13.42
C ALA A 356 -2.02 9.82 12.03
N GLY A 357 -3.06 9.68 11.19
CA GLY A 357 -3.13 10.42 9.92
C GLY A 357 -3.81 9.74 8.74
N ASN A 358 -3.92 8.39 8.74
CA ASN A 358 -4.30 7.62 7.54
C ASN A 358 -3.42 7.98 6.32
N GLU A 359 -2.10 7.93 6.52
CA GLU A 359 -1.07 8.27 5.54
C GLU A 359 0.05 7.22 5.49
N LEU A 360 0.64 7.06 4.31
CA LEU A 360 1.90 6.38 4.10
C LEU A 360 2.99 7.45 4.03
N VAL A 361 4.05 7.30 4.80
CA VAL A 361 5.19 8.21 4.81
C VAL A 361 6.41 7.46 4.29
N ARG A 362 6.96 7.96 3.17
CA ARG A 362 8.26 7.54 2.66
C ARG A 362 9.34 8.41 3.27
N ILE A 363 10.36 7.77 3.83
CA ILE A 363 11.49 8.43 4.49
C ILE A 363 12.75 8.05 3.71
N ASP A 364 13.36 9.01 3.04
CA ASP A 364 14.59 8.76 2.28
C ASP A 364 15.81 8.59 3.18
N SER A 365 17.02 8.38 2.62
CA SER A 365 18.25 8.26 3.42
C SER A 365 18.72 9.57 4.05
N SER A 366 18.33 10.73 3.50
CA SER A 366 18.50 12.06 4.11
C SER A 366 17.71 12.20 5.41
N GLY A 367 16.59 11.47 5.52
CA GLY A 367 15.55 11.70 6.52
C GLY A 367 14.45 12.66 6.05
N ASP A 368 14.41 13.02 4.77
CA ASP A 368 13.32 13.78 4.18
C ASP A 368 12.08 12.87 4.08
N GLU A 369 10.94 13.39 4.55
CA GLU A 369 9.65 12.68 4.56
C GLU A 369 8.78 13.13 3.37
N THR A 370 8.15 12.17 2.70
CA THR A 370 7.09 12.39 1.70
C THR A 370 5.83 11.68 2.18
N GLU A 371 4.76 12.43 2.40
CA GLU A 371 3.48 11.93 2.90
C GLU A 371 2.50 11.65 1.76
N PHE A 372 1.88 10.47 1.77
CA PHE A 372 0.86 10.04 0.83
C PHE A 372 -0.43 9.70 1.58
N ARG A 373 -1.55 10.36 1.26
CA ARG A 373 -2.84 9.96 1.83
C ARG A 373 -3.23 8.55 1.40
N LEU A 374 -3.71 7.75 2.34
CA LEU A 374 -4.16 6.40 2.04
C LEU A 374 -5.53 6.40 1.36
N PRO A 375 -5.72 5.60 0.30
CA PRO A 375 -7.04 5.33 -0.23
C PRO A 375 -7.87 4.51 0.75
N THR A 376 -9.19 4.60 0.63
CA THR A 376 -10.14 3.90 1.53
C THR A 376 -9.89 2.39 1.58
N VAL A 377 -9.39 1.80 0.49
CA VAL A 377 -9.01 0.37 0.44
C VAL A 377 -7.88 0.01 1.40
N ALA A 378 -7.07 0.98 1.80
CA ALA A 378 -5.87 0.84 2.62
C ALA A 378 -5.99 1.43 4.02
N SER A 379 -7.14 1.99 4.42
CA SER A 379 -7.30 2.62 5.74
C SER A 379 -7.32 1.63 6.92
N PHE A 380 -7.50 0.34 6.67
CA PHE A 380 -7.51 -0.71 7.69
C PHE A 380 -6.71 -1.95 7.26
N PRO A 381 -5.39 -1.81 7.03
CA PRO A 381 -4.56 -2.94 6.66
C PRO A 381 -4.41 -3.89 7.84
N ARG A 382 -4.38 -5.21 7.55
CA ARG A 382 -4.11 -6.22 8.57
C ARG A 382 -2.76 -5.94 9.23
N GLY A 383 -1.67 -5.82 8.48
CA GLY A 383 -0.33 -5.54 9.00
C GLY A 383 0.36 -4.40 8.26
N MET A 384 1.66 -4.55 8.01
CA MET A 384 2.34 -3.66 7.06
C MET A 384 2.05 -4.17 5.64
N PRO A 385 1.49 -3.35 4.74
CA PRO A 385 1.34 -3.74 3.35
C PRO A 385 2.71 -3.88 2.68
N TRP A 386 2.78 -4.59 1.56
CA TRP A 386 4.02 -4.74 0.83
C TRP A 386 4.30 -3.46 0.05
N LEU A 387 5.46 -2.85 0.29
CA LEU A 387 5.82 -1.53 -0.20
C LEU A 387 7.16 -1.59 -0.92
N ALA A 388 7.26 -0.83 -2.01
CA ALA A 388 8.52 -0.53 -2.67
C ALA A 388 8.59 0.97 -2.99
N ALA A 389 9.77 1.57 -2.85
CA ALA A 389 9.99 2.94 -3.28
C ALA A 389 10.10 3.00 -4.80
N ALA A 390 9.34 3.89 -5.43
CA ALA A 390 9.44 4.13 -6.85
C ALA A 390 10.63 5.06 -7.15
N ALA A 391 11.24 4.89 -8.32
CA ALA A 391 12.46 5.60 -8.72
C ALA A 391 12.24 7.10 -8.97
N ASP A 392 11.00 7.50 -9.22
CA ASP A 392 10.60 8.90 -9.39
C ASP A 392 10.51 9.66 -8.06
N GLY A 393 10.43 8.95 -6.93
CA GLY A 393 10.22 9.51 -5.60
C GLY A 393 8.89 9.08 -4.95
N GLY A 394 8.06 8.35 -5.71
CA GLY A 394 6.81 7.78 -5.26
C GLY A 394 6.96 6.47 -4.48
N ALA A 395 5.87 5.71 -4.41
CA ALA A 395 5.84 4.39 -3.80
C ALA A 395 4.81 3.49 -4.49
N VAL A 396 5.02 2.18 -4.46
CA VAL A 396 4.00 1.22 -4.90
C VAL A 396 3.66 0.31 -3.74
N MET A 397 2.37 0.12 -3.49
CA MET A 397 1.83 -0.66 -2.39
C MET A 397 0.96 -1.79 -2.89
N SER A 398 1.22 -3.02 -2.47
CA SER A 398 0.30 -4.15 -2.62
C SER A 398 -0.36 -4.46 -1.28
N ILE A 399 -1.69 -4.56 -1.28
CA ILE A 399 -2.47 -4.74 -0.07
C ILE A 399 -3.66 -5.66 -0.29
N TYR A 400 -3.89 -6.58 0.65
CA TYR A 400 -5.17 -7.27 0.78
C TYR A 400 -6.06 -6.50 1.74
N SER A 401 -7.14 -5.90 1.21
CA SER A 401 -8.11 -5.20 2.03
C SER A 401 -9.04 -6.20 2.70
N MET A 402 -8.87 -6.39 4.01
CA MET A 402 -9.73 -7.27 4.81
C MET A 402 -11.19 -6.81 4.81
N GLN A 403 -11.41 -5.49 4.70
CA GLN A 403 -12.75 -4.91 4.65
C GLN A 403 -13.51 -5.32 3.38
N PHE A 404 -12.81 -5.37 2.24
CA PHE A 404 -13.43 -5.66 0.94
C PHE A 404 -13.17 -7.09 0.44
N GLY A 405 -12.29 -7.83 1.11
CA GLY A 405 -11.91 -9.19 0.73
C GLY A 405 -11.27 -9.26 -0.66
N ARG A 406 -10.47 -8.27 -1.02
CA ARG A 406 -9.84 -8.11 -2.35
C ARG A 406 -8.42 -7.58 -2.21
N SER A 407 -7.58 -7.91 -3.17
CA SER A 407 -6.23 -7.36 -3.29
C SER A 407 -6.23 -6.14 -4.21
N PHE A 408 -5.46 -5.13 -3.82
CA PHE A 408 -5.27 -3.89 -4.55
C PHE A 408 -3.78 -3.61 -4.70
N VAL A 409 -3.44 -2.89 -5.77
CA VAL A 409 -2.18 -2.17 -5.86
C VAL A 409 -2.47 -0.68 -5.89
N VAL A 410 -1.70 0.10 -5.16
CA VAL A 410 -1.75 1.55 -5.18
C VAL A 410 -0.41 2.05 -5.69
N ASP A 411 -0.45 2.84 -6.75
CA ASP A 411 0.71 3.60 -7.23
C ASP A 411 0.65 5.00 -6.61
N PHE A 412 1.66 5.39 -5.86
CA PHE A 412 1.73 6.70 -5.22
C PHE A 412 2.72 7.56 -6.02
N GLU A 413 2.22 8.30 -7.01
CA GLU A 413 3.05 9.19 -7.83
C GLU A 413 3.64 10.35 -7.01
N THR A 414 4.74 10.98 -7.48
CA THR A 414 5.36 12.11 -6.73
C THR A 414 4.53 13.38 -6.63
N ASP A 415 3.59 13.58 -7.56
CA ASP A 415 2.62 14.65 -7.51
C ASP A 415 1.33 14.23 -6.78
N TRP A 416 1.40 13.15 -5.98
CA TRP A 416 0.31 12.70 -5.13
C TRP A 416 -0.35 13.91 -4.47
N PRO A 417 -1.63 14.16 -4.76
CA PRO A 417 -2.21 15.42 -4.34
C PRO A 417 -2.18 15.49 -2.82
N GLN A 418 -1.68 16.60 -2.29
CA GLN A 418 -1.86 16.91 -0.86
C GLN A 418 -3.37 16.91 -0.50
N TYR A 419 -4.24 17.10 -1.50
CA TYR A 419 -5.69 17.05 -1.43
C TYR A 419 -6.27 16.22 -2.58
N GLY A 420 -6.67 14.99 -2.28
CA GLY A 420 -7.31 14.08 -3.24
C GLY A 420 -6.40 12.90 -3.57
N ILE A 421 -7.02 11.79 -3.94
CA ILE A 421 -6.37 10.61 -4.50
C ILE A 421 -6.92 10.53 -5.91
N ASP A 422 -6.08 10.33 -6.92
CA ASP A 422 -6.59 9.93 -8.23
C ASP A 422 -6.97 8.45 -8.13
N PRO A 423 -8.27 8.09 -8.20
CA PRO A 423 -8.66 6.69 -8.08
C PRO A 423 -8.10 5.85 -9.22
N ALA A 424 -7.66 6.46 -10.33
CA ALA A 424 -6.98 5.76 -11.42
C ALA A 424 -5.72 5.02 -10.95
N ASP A 425 -5.07 5.50 -9.90
CA ASP A 425 -3.84 4.90 -9.34
C ASP A 425 -4.11 3.78 -8.33
N VAL A 426 -5.40 3.48 -8.09
CA VAL A 426 -5.85 2.37 -7.24
C VAL A 426 -6.35 1.24 -8.14
N TYR A 427 -5.53 0.20 -8.28
CA TYR A 427 -5.78 -0.95 -9.13
C TYR A 427 -6.43 -2.08 -8.34
N LEU A 428 -7.62 -2.51 -8.76
CA LEU A 428 -8.19 -3.78 -8.33
C LEU A 428 -7.45 -4.92 -9.04
N LEU A 429 -6.73 -5.77 -8.32
CA LEU A 429 -6.00 -6.88 -8.93
C LEU A 429 -6.94 -7.91 -9.56
N ASP A 430 -6.50 -8.44 -10.70
CA ASP A 430 -7.20 -9.50 -11.40
C ASP A 430 -7.22 -10.78 -10.57
N GLU A 431 -8.31 -11.53 -10.65
CA GLU A 431 -8.37 -12.87 -10.05
C GLU A 431 -7.21 -13.76 -10.56
N GLY A 432 -6.38 -14.23 -9.63
CA GLY A 432 -5.21 -15.05 -9.93
C GLY A 432 -3.93 -14.26 -10.22
N ALA A 433 -3.98 -12.93 -10.28
CA ALA A 433 -2.78 -12.09 -10.28
C ALA A 433 -2.17 -12.11 -8.88
N GLU A 434 -1.14 -12.94 -8.71
CA GLU A 434 -0.31 -12.98 -7.51
C GLU A 434 0.96 -12.19 -7.79
N ILE A 435 1.15 -11.11 -7.05
CA ILE A 435 2.38 -10.30 -7.13
C ILE A 435 3.44 -11.01 -6.30
N TRP A 436 4.60 -11.23 -6.92
CA TRP A 436 5.78 -11.87 -6.34
C TRP A 436 6.95 -10.92 -6.16
N LEU A 437 6.91 -9.73 -6.76
CA LEU A 437 7.85 -8.64 -6.51
C LEU A 437 7.23 -7.33 -6.98
N ILE A 438 7.39 -6.27 -6.19
CA ILE A 438 7.12 -4.90 -6.62
C ILE A 438 8.47 -4.26 -6.97
N GLU A 439 8.59 -3.71 -8.17
CA GLU A 439 9.85 -3.15 -8.65
C GLU A 439 9.85 -1.62 -8.56
N PRO A 440 11.00 -0.98 -8.25
CA PRO A 440 11.11 0.48 -8.21
C PRO A 440 10.76 1.20 -9.53
N ALA A 441 10.68 0.46 -10.64
CA ALA A 441 10.33 0.99 -11.95
C ALA A 441 8.80 1.15 -12.17
N GLY A 442 7.96 0.90 -11.16
CA GLY A 442 6.50 0.92 -11.29
C GLY A 442 5.93 -0.33 -11.97
N THR A 443 6.72 -1.41 -12.05
CA THR A 443 6.30 -2.70 -12.57
C THR A 443 6.20 -3.74 -11.46
N VAL A 444 5.49 -4.83 -11.75
CA VAL A 444 5.39 -5.97 -10.85
C VAL A 444 5.85 -7.23 -11.54
N VAL A 445 6.40 -8.16 -10.77
CA VAL A 445 6.66 -9.53 -11.22
C VAL A 445 5.54 -10.42 -10.72
N VAL A 446 4.93 -11.17 -11.64
CA VAL A 446 3.87 -12.14 -11.32
C VAL A 446 4.28 -13.54 -11.76
N ALA A 447 3.72 -14.56 -11.13
CA ALA A 447 3.91 -15.94 -11.55
C ALA A 447 3.19 -16.21 -12.88
N ASP A 448 3.88 -16.90 -13.80
CA ASP A 448 3.31 -17.36 -15.07
C ASP A 448 3.82 -18.77 -15.39
N GLY A 449 2.99 -19.77 -15.06
CA GLY A 449 3.33 -21.18 -15.20
C GLY A 449 4.52 -21.60 -14.34
N ASP A 450 5.59 -22.02 -15.00
CA ASP A 450 6.86 -22.50 -14.43
C ASP A 450 7.93 -21.39 -14.30
N GLY A 451 7.54 -20.13 -14.49
CA GLY A 451 8.44 -18.99 -14.33
C GLY A 451 7.72 -17.73 -13.88
N PHE A 452 8.35 -16.60 -14.16
CA PHE A 452 7.87 -15.28 -13.80
C PHE A 452 7.82 -14.37 -15.01
N VAL A 453 6.90 -13.41 -14.98
CA VAL A 453 6.76 -12.39 -16.02
C VAL A 453 6.59 -11.02 -15.39
N ARG A 454 7.26 -10.03 -15.98
CA ARG A 454 7.11 -8.64 -15.60
C ARG A 454 5.87 -8.04 -16.26
N ARG A 455 5.08 -7.29 -15.51
CA ARG A 455 3.86 -6.65 -15.98
C ARG A 455 3.76 -5.21 -15.47
N SER A 456 3.10 -4.36 -16.23
CA SER A 456 2.64 -3.07 -15.70
C SER A 456 1.41 -3.25 -14.80
N LEU A 457 1.05 -2.23 -14.02
CA LEU A 457 -0.08 -2.30 -13.11
C LEU A 457 -1.41 -2.49 -13.84
N GLU A 458 -1.58 -1.87 -15.01
CA GLU A 458 -2.77 -2.01 -15.87
C GLU A 458 -2.89 -3.41 -16.50
N GLN A 459 -1.78 -4.17 -16.54
CA GLN A 459 -1.78 -5.54 -17.05
C GLN A 459 -2.16 -6.58 -15.98
N VAL A 460 -2.11 -6.20 -14.70
CA VAL A 460 -2.42 -7.09 -13.57
C VAL A 460 -3.68 -6.67 -12.80
N GLY A 461 -4.24 -5.51 -13.12
CA GLY A 461 -5.41 -4.99 -12.43
C GLY A 461 -6.17 -3.94 -13.25
N THR A 462 -7.34 -3.58 -12.73
CA THR A 462 -8.19 -2.53 -13.30
C THR A 462 -8.09 -1.28 -12.44
N GLY A 463 -7.55 -0.20 -13.01
CA GLY A 463 -7.52 1.12 -12.36
C GLY A 463 -8.92 1.66 -12.06
N GLY A 464 -9.00 2.55 -11.07
CA GLY A 464 -10.26 3.18 -10.70
C GLY A 464 -10.76 4.22 -11.71
N TRP A 465 -11.89 4.83 -11.38
CA TRP A 465 -12.46 5.90 -12.18
C TRP A 465 -11.71 7.22 -11.91
N PRO A 466 -11.07 7.86 -12.92
CA PRO A 466 -10.30 9.10 -12.72
C PRO A 466 -11.15 10.34 -12.41
N GLY A 467 -12.47 10.19 -12.36
CA GLY A 467 -13.38 11.26 -11.97
C GLY A 467 -13.67 11.23 -10.47
N GLN A 468 -14.52 12.16 -10.03
CA GLN A 468 -14.95 12.23 -8.63
C GLN A 468 -16.45 12.48 -8.57
N PRO A 469 -17.13 11.99 -7.52
CA PRO A 469 -18.51 12.38 -7.27
C PRO A 469 -18.59 13.88 -6.97
N GLU A 470 -19.63 14.52 -7.47
CA GLU A 470 -19.98 15.89 -7.14
C GLU A 470 -21.13 15.87 -6.14
N VAL A 471 -21.07 16.74 -5.13
CA VAL A 471 -22.12 16.90 -4.11
C VAL A 471 -22.63 18.33 -4.13
N ASP A 472 -23.95 18.47 -4.32
CA ASP A 472 -24.67 19.72 -4.07
C ASP A 472 -25.20 19.68 -2.63
N ILE A 473 -24.46 20.35 -1.74
CA ILE A 473 -24.72 20.40 -0.30
C ILE A 473 -26.05 21.09 -0.01
N ASP A 474 -26.43 22.13 -0.78
CA ASP A 474 -27.68 22.87 -0.54
C ASP A 474 -28.91 22.03 -0.95
N ALA A 475 -28.77 21.24 -2.02
CA ALA A 475 -29.84 20.37 -2.49
C ALA A 475 -29.86 18.98 -1.81
N GLY A 476 -28.78 18.58 -1.15
CA GLY A 476 -28.60 17.22 -0.64
C GLY A 476 -28.58 16.17 -1.73
N THR A 477 -28.03 16.53 -2.90
CA THR A 477 -27.93 15.62 -4.05
C THR A 477 -26.48 15.37 -4.41
N SER A 478 -26.22 14.23 -5.04
CA SER A 478 -24.92 13.89 -5.58
C SER A 478 -25.05 13.38 -7.01
N SER A 479 -24.01 13.62 -7.81
CA SER A 479 -23.87 13.11 -9.17
C SER A 479 -22.47 12.51 -9.38
N ALA A 480 -22.30 11.70 -10.41
CA ALA A 480 -21.01 11.13 -10.80
C ALA A 480 -20.74 11.37 -12.31
N PRO A 481 -20.40 12.61 -12.70
CA PRO A 481 -20.30 12.98 -14.12
C PRO A 481 -19.24 12.16 -14.86
N GLY A 482 -19.62 11.45 -15.91
CA GLY A 482 -18.70 10.63 -16.71
C GLY A 482 -18.37 9.25 -16.13
N LEU A 483 -18.85 8.90 -14.93
CA LEU A 483 -18.67 7.54 -14.37
C LEU A 483 -19.28 6.48 -15.29
N ASN A 484 -20.54 6.66 -15.70
CA ASN A 484 -21.22 5.69 -16.57
C ASN A 484 -20.57 5.59 -17.95
N ASP A 485 -20.07 6.70 -18.49
CA ASP A 485 -19.34 6.71 -19.78
C ASP A 485 -18.02 5.95 -19.65
N HIS A 486 -17.30 6.14 -18.54
CA HIS A 486 -16.09 5.39 -18.22
C HIS A 486 -16.37 3.89 -18.11
N ILE A 487 -17.43 3.49 -17.40
CA ILE A 487 -17.78 2.07 -17.28
C ILE A 487 -18.17 1.47 -18.64
N ALA A 488 -18.93 2.21 -19.45
CA ALA A 488 -19.31 1.75 -20.79
C ALA A 488 -18.10 1.60 -21.74
N ALA A 489 -17.10 2.47 -21.62
CA ALA A 489 -15.91 2.45 -22.46
C ALA A 489 -14.90 1.36 -22.05
N ASN A 490 -14.68 1.19 -20.74
CA ASN A 490 -13.58 0.37 -20.21
C ASN A 490 -14.03 -0.98 -19.63
N GLN A 491 -15.34 -1.17 -19.39
CA GLN A 491 -15.90 -2.34 -18.73
C GLN A 491 -15.11 -2.80 -17.49
N PRO A 492 -14.80 -1.89 -16.54
CA PRO A 492 -13.94 -2.18 -15.42
C PRO A 492 -14.53 -3.27 -14.53
N ARG A 493 -13.68 -4.19 -14.04
CA ARG A 493 -14.10 -5.31 -13.19
C ARG A 493 -14.78 -4.87 -11.90
N TRP A 494 -14.35 -3.75 -11.32
CA TRP A 494 -14.96 -3.21 -10.10
C TRP A 494 -16.43 -2.81 -10.30
N ALA A 495 -16.91 -2.56 -11.53
CA ALA A 495 -18.31 -2.23 -11.79
C ALA A 495 -19.26 -3.44 -11.77
N VAL A 496 -18.73 -4.66 -11.67
CA VAL A 496 -19.54 -5.89 -11.49
C VAL A 496 -20.07 -5.99 -10.05
N ASP A 497 -19.35 -5.42 -9.08
CA ASP A 497 -19.65 -5.47 -7.66
C ASP A 497 -20.08 -4.08 -7.16
N PRO A 498 -21.29 -3.91 -6.62
CA PRO A 498 -21.78 -2.60 -6.21
C PRO A 498 -20.98 -2.01 -5.03
N ILE A 499 -20.34 -2.85 -4.19
CA ILE A 499 -19.49 -2.38 -3.10
C ILE A 499 -18.19 -1.78 -3.67
N LEU A 500 -17.59 -2.45 -4.67
CA LEU A 500 -16.37 -1.93 -5.32
C LEU A 500 -16.65 -0.70 -6.18
N LEU A 501 -17.84 -0.60 -6.78
CA LEU A 501 -18.31 0.65 -7.40
C LEU A 501 -18.44 1.77 -6.35
N GLY A 502 -18.93 1.45 -5.15
CA GLY A 502 -19.01 2.41 -4.05
C GLY A 502 -17.66 2.98 -3.63
N LEU A 503 -16.59 2.19 -3.69
CA LEU A 503 -15.23 2.70 -3.44
C LEU A 503 -14.82 3.80 -4.41
N GLN A 504 -15.27 3.76 -5.66
CA GLN A 504 -14.99 4.81 -6.64
C GLN A 504 -15.70 6.14 -6.30
N LEU A 505 -16.74 6.08 -5.48
CA LEU A 505 -17.52 7.23 -5.01
C LEU A 505 -17.08 7.71 -3.61
N SER A 506 -16.12 7.02 -2.99
CA SER A 506 -15.44 7.45 -1.77
C SER A 506 -14.03 6.87 -1.75
N PRO A 507 -13.14 7.37 -2.63
CA PRO A 507 -11.85 6.72 -2.86
C PRO A 507 -10.83 6.97 -1.74
N TRP A 508 -11.06 7.95 -0.88
CA TRP A 508 -10.16 8.32 0.22
C TRP A 508 -10.91 8.55 1.53
N SER A 509 -10.18 8.43 2.64
CA SER A 509 -10.64 8.72 3.99
C SER A 509 -9.65 9.66 4.67
N GLY A 510 -10.12 10.72 5.31
CA GLY A 510 -9.29 11.59 6.14
C GLY A 510 -8.73 10.89 7.39
N PRO A 511 -7.92 11.59 8.20
CA PRO A 511 -7.48 11.09 9.51
C PRO A 511 -8.69 10.69 10.36
N ASN A 512 -8.62 9.54 11.01
CA ASN A 512 -9.72 8.90 11.77
C ASN A 512 -10.97 8.51 11.01
N GLU A 513 -11.08 8.86 9.74
CA GLU A 513 -12.29 8.59 9.01
C GLU A 513 -12.44 7.09 8.74
N ARG A 514 -13.64 6.59 8.96
CA ARG A 514 -14.05 5.23 8.62
C ARG A 514 -15.16 5.30 7.59
N VAL A 515 -14.91 4.71 6.44
CA VAL A 515 -15.87 4.54 5.37
C VAL A 515 -16.51 3.15 5.48
N ASP A 516 -17.83 3.10 5.58
CA ASP A 516 -18.64 1.88 5.56
C ASP A 516 -19.52 1.88 4.31
N ILE A 517 -19.46 0.81 3.53
CA ILE A 517 -20.19 0.69 2.26
C ILE A 517 -21.13 -0.51 2.36
N GLN A 518 -22.42 -0.26 2.17
CA GLN A 518 -23.48 -1.27 2.24
C GLN A 518 -24.32 -1.22 0.97
N PHE A 519 -24.75 -2.39 0.48
CA PHE A 519 -25.61 -2.48 -0.69
C PHE A 519 -26.87 -3.29 -0.36
N ASP A 520 -28.04 -2.71 -0.62
CA ASP A 520 -29.34 -3.38 -0.55
C ASP A 520 -29.77 -3.82 -1.96
N GLU A 521 -29.69 -5.12 -2.22
CA GLU A 521 -30.07 -5.70 -3.51
C GLU A 521 -31.57 -5.53 -3.82
N ALA A 522 -32.44 -5.45 -2.80
CA ALA A 522 -33.88 -5.34 -3.00
C ALA A 522 -34.29 -3.95 -3.53
N THR A 523 -33.57 -2.91 -3.15
CA THR A 523 -33.81 -1.53 -3.60
C THR A 523 -32.80 -1.07 -4.64
N SER A 524 -31.71 -1.82 -4.84
CA SER A 524 -30.54 -1.39 -5.62
C SER A 524 -29.95 -0.08 -5.10
N GLU A 525 -29.98 0.11 -3.78
CA GLU A 525 -29.40 1.27 -3.11
C GLU A 525 -28.06 0.91 -2.48
N LEU A 526 -27.07 1.73 -2.78
CA LEU A 526 -25.73 1.69 -2.21
C LEU A 526 -25.62 2.84 -1.20
N THR A 527 -25.32 2.52 0.04
CA THR A 527 -25.12 3.49 1.12
C THR A 527 -23.65 3.53 1.51
N ILE A 528 -23.05 4.71 1.40
CA ILE A 528 -21.68 4.99 1.83
C ILE A 528 -21.78 5.92 3.04
N THR A 529 -21.27 5.48 4.20
CA THR A 529 -21.24 6.27 5.43
C THR A 529 -19.80 6.55 5.82
N THR A 530 -19.43 7.83 5.94
CA THR A 530 -18.13 8.24 6.46
C THR A 530 -18.31 8.78 7.87
N SER A 531 -17.61 8.18 8.82
CA SER A 531 -17.69 8.52 10.26
C SER A 531 -16.30 8.83 10.82
N GLY A 532 -16.21 9.36 12.03
CA GLY A 532 -14.92 9.74 12.61
C GLY A 532 -14.36 11.03 12.01
N LEU A 533 -15.24 11.86 11.43
CA LEU A 533 -14.93 13.21 10.97
C LEU A 533 -14.40 13.96 12.20
N LEU A 534 -13.18 14.51 12.12
CA LEU A 534 -12.58 15.33 13.18
C LEU A 534 -13.25 16.71 13.29
N ASP A 535 -14.59 16.72 13.27
CA ASP A 535 -15.48 17.86 13.26
C ASP A 535 -16.32 17.85 14.56
N ASP A 536 -16.40 19.00 15.23
CA ASP A 536 -17.06 19.13 16.53
C ASP A 536 -18.60 19.24 16.43
N SER A 537 -19.11 19.37 15.21
CA SER A 537 -20.52 19.58 14.88
C SER A 537 -21.11 18.37 14.15
N THR A 538 -20.34 17.75 13.25
CA THR A 538 -20.75 16.65 12.38
C THR A 538 -20.17 15.32 12.88
N GLU A 539 -21.03 14.33 13.12
CA GLU A 539 -20.63 12.98 13.54
C GLU A 539 -20.25 12.09 12.33
N SER A 540 -21.06 12.16 11.28
CA SER A 540 -20.88 11.36 10.06
C SER A 540 -21.56 12.00 8.86
N THR A 541 -21.12 11.63 7.66
CA THR A 541 -21.77 11.93 6.38
C THR A 541 -22.29 10.63 5.75
N GLN A 542 -23.30 10.75 4.90
CA GLN A 542 -23.87 9.63 4.18
C GLN A 542 -24.21 10.02 2.75
N LEU A 543 -23.79 9.16 1.82
CA LEU A 543 -24.16 9.20 0.42
C LEU A 543 -25.00 7.95 0.12
N VAL A 544 -26.27 8.15 -0.25
CA VAL A 544 -27.17 7.07 -0.68
C VAL A 544 -27.34 7.17 -2.19
N ILE A 545 -26.90 6.15 -2.90
CA ILE A 545 -26.85 6.10 -4.36
C ILE A 545 -27.83 5.03 -4.84
N ARG A 546 -28.69 5.42 -5.77
CA ARG A 546 -29.46 4.46 -6.54
C ARG A 546 -28.62 3.97 -7.71
N LEU A 547 -28.45 2.66 -7.79
CA LEU A 547 -27.80 1.99 -8.89
C LEU A 547 -28.82 1.32 -9.81
N GLU A 548 -28.43 1.13 -11.06
CA GLU A 548 -29.12 0.21 -11.98
C GLU A 548 -28.12 -0.74 -12.59
N ARG A 549 -28.55 -1.97 -12.86
CA ARG A 549 -27.73 -2.95 -13.56
C ARG A 549 -28.09 -2.93 -15.03
N ASP A 550 -27.12 -2.62 -15.89
CA ASP A 550 -27.34 -2.65 -17.34
C ASP A 550 -27.57 -4.10 -17.79
N VAL A 551 -28.60 -4.32 -18.61
CA VAL A 551 -29.02 -5.66 -19.04
C VAL A 551 -28.11 -6.23 -20.14
N GLY A 552 -27.40 -5.35 -20.86
CA GLY A 552 -26.51 -5.73 -21.95
C GLY A 552 -25.16 -6.26 -21.47
N ASP A 553 -24.52 -5.56 -20.55
CA ASP A 553 -23.19 -5.93 -20.03
C ASP A 553 -23.20 -6.49 -18.59
N GLY A 554 -24.32 -6.34 -17.86
CA GLY A 554 -24.44 -6.83 -16.49
C GLY A 554 -23.67 -6.00 -15.46
N LEU A 555 -23.22 -4.80 -15.80
CA LEU A 555 -22.47 -3.90 -14.92
C LEU A 555 -23.41 -2.91 -14.21
N TRP A 556 -23.03 -2.48 -13.02
CA TRP A 556 -23.75 -1.44 -12.29
C TRP A 556 -23.48 -0.06 -12.90
N ARG A 557 -24.48 0.83 -12.79
CA ARG A 557 -24.47 2.20 -13.27
C ARG A 557 -25.05 3.12 -12.21
N PHE A 558 -24.48 4.31 -12.09
CA PHE A 558 -24.99 5.38 -11.23
C PHE A 558 -26.27 5.96 -11.84
N VAL A 559 -27.35 6.07 -11.06
CA VAL A 559 -28.60 6.71 -11.48
C VAL A 559 -28.77 8.07 -10.83
N SER A 560 -28.67 8.12 -9.50
CA SER A 560 -28.84 9.32 -8.68
C SER A 560 -28.25 9.12 -7.30
N GLY A 561 -27.78 10.19 -6.65
CA GLY A 561 -27.33 10.15 -5.26
C GLY A 561 -28.02 11.22 -4.40
N THR A 562 -28.23 10.91 -3.13
CA THR A 562 -28.58 11.88 -2.09
C THR A 562 -27.47 11.93 -1.06
N TYR A 563 -27.19 13.13 -0.56
CA TYR A 563 -26.16 13.39 0.43
C TYR A 563 -26.76 14.04 1.67
N GLY A 564 -26.25 13.68 2.84
CA GLY A 564 -26.57 14.34 4.09
C GLY A 564 -25.52 14.05 5.14
N TRP A 565 -25.61 14.76 6.26
CA TRP A 565 -24.77 14.52 7.43
C TRP A 565 -25.63 14.34 8.67
N ARG A 566 -25.03 13.79 9.71
CA ARG A 566 -25.63 13.62 11.02
C ARG A 566 -24.82 14.42 12.03
N CYS A 567 -25.49 15.20 12.87
CA CYS A 567 -24.81 16.01 13.88
C CYS A 567 -24.37 15.19 15.09
N GLN A 568 -23.31 15.63 15.74
CA GLN A 568 -22.89 15.13 17.04
C GLN A 568 -24.07 15.14 18.05
N PRO A 569 -24.15 14.18 18.98
CA PRO A 569 -25.22 14.14 19.97
C PRO A 569 -25.41 15.47 20.71
N GLY A 570 -26.59 16.08 20.56
CA GLY A 570 -26.94 17.36 21.19
C GLY A 570 -26.53 18.61 20.42
N ARG A 571 -26.11 18.49 19.14
CA ARG A 571 -25.71 19.60 18.25
C ARG A 571 -26.62 19.79 17.03
N GLY A 572 -27.86 19.33 17.08
CA GLY A 572 -28.82 19.48 15.99
C GLY A 572 -29.60 18.22 15.68
N HIS A 573 -29.89 17.99 14.39
CA HIS A 573 -30.59 16.79 13.93
C HIS A 573 -29.73 15.54 14.09
N GLN A 574 -30.39 14.39 14.25
CA GLN A 574 -29.74 13.08 14.46
C GLN A 574 -29.99 12.10 13.31
N ASP A 575 -30.78 12.53 12.32
CA ASP A 575 -30.95 11.86 11.04
C ASP A 575 -30.01 12.47 10.00
N TYR A 576 -29.77 11.78 8.88
CA TYR A 576 -28.99 12.33 7.78
C TYR A 576 -29.80 13.41 7.04
N SER A 577 -29.33 14.65 7.12
CA SER A 577 -29.96 15.84 6.54
C SER A 577 -28.88 16.82 6.06
N VAL A 578 -29.28 17.79 5.23
CA VAL A 578 -28.43 18.92 4.83
C VAL A 578 -28.67 20.19 5.66
N GLU A 579 -29.50 20.09 6.71
CA GLU A 579 -29.65 21.17 7.66
C GLU A 579 -28.35 21.38 8.45
N PHE A 580 -28.02 22.62 8.83
CA PHE A 580 -26.81 22.86 9.62
C PHE A 580 -26.93 22.28 11.04
N CYS A 581 -25.82 21.77 11.56
CA CYS A 581 -25.69 21.40 12.97
C CYS A 581 -25.62 22.66 13.86
N ILE A 582 -26.74 23.02 14.50
CA ILE A 582 -26.88 24.23 15.32
C ILE A 582 -27.48 23.88 16.69
#